data_AF-A0AAE0EAR9-F1
#
_entry.id   AF-A0AAE0EAR9-F1
#
_cell.length_a   1.000
_cell.length_b   1.000
_cell.length_c   1.000
_cell.angle_alpha   90.00
_cell.angle_beta   90.00
_cell.angle_gamma   90.00
#
_symmetry.space_group_name_H-M   'P 1'
#
loop_
_entity.id
_entity.type
_entity.pdbx_description
1 polymer ?
#
loop_
_entity_poly.entity_id
_entity_poly.type
_entity_poly.pdbx_seq_one_letter_code
_entity_poly.pdbx_strand_id
1 'polypeptide(L)'
;MGSQSPSSSIPVIDLSNEDLKPGTNNWVSTCKEIRHAMEEFGCFEAIYSKVSVELHKQVFDTSKELFDLPTEIKMKNTSTKPFFGYSGQFSTLKLYEALGIDNPTTLQSTQSFTNLMWPLGNDRFCESVRSYSELVVELDNMVIRMLFESYGLERCCESYIESINYLLRYINYRTPEKNESPIGITPHTDKSMTTIIHQNHINALKIRTRDNEWIDVQPSAPASSFIVMAGDALMAWSNDRILPCYHQVIMNHGADTRYSLGMFSFSNRIIEVPQEFVDDKSPLKYKPFNHFEFLHFIKSLAGSKSDSLIKGYCGI
;
A
#
# COMPACT_ATOMS: atom_id res chain seq x y z
N MET A 1 15.89 35.56 -8.05
CA MET A 1 16.85 34.45 -8.23
C MET A 1 17.00 33.74 -6.91
N GLY A 2 16.71 32.44 -6.92
CA GLY A 2 16.58 31.58 -5.75
C GLY A 2 15.72 30.40 -6.15
N SER A 3 16.23 29.55 -7.05
CA SER A 3 15.60 28.27 -7.33
C SER A 3 15.65 27.48 -6.02
N GLN A 4 14.49 27.28 -5.40
CA GLN A 4 14.36 26.25 -4.37
C GLN A 4 14.72 24.94 -5.05
N SER A 5 15.81 24.32 -4.62
CA SER A 5 16.11 22.94 -4.95
C SER A 5 14.89 22.08 -4.58
N PRO A 6 14.43 21.15 -5.44
CA PRO A 6 13.29 20.31 -5.13
C PRO A 6 13.57 19.58 -3.81
N SER A 7 12.57 19.53 -2.91
CA SER A 7 12.75 18.87 -1.62
C SER A 7 13.08 17.39 -1.85
N SER A 8 14.22 16.94 -1.34
CA SER A 8 14.70 15.56 -1.45
C SER A 8 13.89 14.54 -0.62
N SER A 9 12.69 14.89 -0.18
CA SER A 9 11.85 14.09 0.71
C SER A 9 10.38 14.16 0.27
N ILE A 10 9.63 13.09 0.55
CA ILE A 10 8.18 13.08 0.38
C ILE A 10 7.50 13.98 1.43
N PRO A 11 6.27 14.49 1.17
CA PRO A 11 5.50 15.22 2.16
C PRO A 11 5.25 14.39 3.41
N VAL A 12 5.28 15.03 4.58
CA VAL A 12 4.94 14.43 5.88
C VAL A 12 3.68 15.11 6.39
N ILE A 13 2.64 14.34 6.70
CA ILE A 13 1.33 14.82 7.13
C ILE A 13 0.99 14.17 8.47
N ASP A 14 0.75 15.01 9.49
CA ASP A 14 0.37 14.54 10.82
C ASP A 14 -1.14 14.31 10.91
N LEU A 15 -1.54 13.04 11.04
CA LEU A 15 -2.92 12.60 11.16
C LEU A 15 -3.27 12.12 12.58
N SER A 16 -2.39 12.41 13.56
CA SER A 16 -2.60 12.12 14.97
C SER A 16 -3.31 13.22 15.74
N ASN A 17 -3.51 14.38 15.13
CA ASN A 17 -4.07 15.54 15.82
C ASN A 17 -5.55 15.30 16.22
N GLU A 18 -5.86 15.40 17.51
CA GLU A 18 -7.23 15.19 18.02
C GLU A 18 -8.24 16.22 17.50
N ASP A 19 -7.79 17.41 17.07
CA ASP A 19 -8.64 18.45 16.47
C ASP A 19 -8.89 18.23 14.97
N LEU A 20 -8.32 17.18 14.38
CA LEU A 20 -8.50 16.80 12.99
C LEU A 20 -9.84 16.09 12.79
N LYS A 21 -10.92 16.87 12.89
CA LYS A 21 -12.31 16.41 12.76
C LYS A 21 -12.97 16.99 11.50
N PRO A 22 -13.85 16.26 10.82
CA PRO A 22 -14.59 16.77 9.67
C PRO A 22 -15.24 18.14 9.96
N GLY A 23 -15.04 19.08 9.04
CA GLY A 23 -15.57 20.45 9.15
C GLY A 23 -14.71 21.45 9.93
N THR A 24 -13.61 21.05 10.57
CA THR A 24 -12.68 21.99 11.20
C THR A 24 -11.73 22.63 10.17
N ASN A 25 -11.15 23.79 10.50
CA ASN A 25 -10.15 24.44 9.63
C ASN A 25 -8.92 23.55 9.42
N ASN A 26 -8.50 22.81 10.45
CA ASN A 26 -7.37 21.88 10.36
C ASN A 26 -7.69 20.78 9.34
N TRP A 27 -8.87 20.18 9.43
CA TRP A 27 -9.32 19.17 8.47
C TRP A 27 -9.32 19.69 7.03
N VAL A 28 -9.91 20.86 6.78
CA VAL A 28 -9.93 21.46 5.43
C VAL A 28 -8.53 21.76 4.90
N SER A 29 -7.59 22.18 5.77
CA SER A 29 -6.18 22.37 5.39
C SER A 29 -5.53 21.03 5.03
N THR A 30 -5.69 20.01 5.87
CA THR A 30 -5.11 18.69 5.65
C THR A 30 -5.70 18.00 4.41
N CYS A 31 -6.99 18.19 4.09
CA CYS A 31 -7.56 17.73 2.81
C CYS A 31 -6.78 18.28 1.60
N LYS A 32 -6.38 19.55 1.64
CA LYS A 32 -5.59 20.18 0.56
C LYS A 32 -4.17 19.64 0.54
N GLU A 33 -3.55 19.42 1.69
CA GLU A 33 -2.20 18.84 1.80
C GLU A 33 -2.16 17.42 1.27
N ILE A 34 -3.11 16.55 1.67
CA ILE A 34 -3.23 15.18 1.16
C ILE A 34 -3.44 15.17 -0.34
N ARG A 35 -4.36 16.00 -0.85
CA ARG A 35 -4.59 16.11 -2.29
C ARG A 35 -3.32 16.51 -3.03
N HIS A 36 -2.65 17.55 -2.56
CA HIS A 36 -1.41 18.03 -3.16
C HIS A 36 -0.32 16.95 -3.14
N ALA A 37 -0.15 16.25 -2.02
CA ALA A 37 0.84 15.19 -1.91
C ALA A 37 0.53 14.01 -2.84
N MET A 38 -0.74 13.59 -2.91
CA MET A 38 -1.18 12.53 -3.82
C MET A 38 -1.05 12.93 -5.29
N GLU A 39 -1.47 14.14 -5.67
CA GLU A 39 -1.32 14.63 -7.04
C GLU A 39 0.18 14.71 -7.39
N GLU A 40 0.99 15.44 -6.65
CA GLU A 40 2.39 15.74 -7.02
C GLU A 40 3.37 14.58 -6.82
N PHE A 41 3.21 13.79 -5.76
CA PHE A 41 4.18 12.76 -5.39
C PHE A 41 3.62 11.34 -5.53
N GLY A 42 2.30 11.17 -5.68
CA GLY A 42 1.65 9.86 -5.63
C GLY A 42 1.74 9.19 -4.26
N CYS A 43 2.26 9.87 -3.25
CA CYS A 43 2.51 9.33 -1.92
C CYS A 43 2.79 10.42 -0.88
N PHE A 44 2.72 10.05 0.40
CA PHE A 44 3.22 10.84 1.52
C PHE A 44 3.50 9.94 2.73
N GLU A 45 4.26 10.47 3.69
CA GLU A 45 4.37 9.90 5.02
C GLU A 45 3.22 10.43 5.90
N ALA A 46 2.43 9.52 6.46
CA ALA A 46 1.42 9.80 7.46
C ALA A 46 1.98 9.50 8.87
N ILE A 47 1.87 10.48 9.76
CA ILE A 47 2.06 10.24 11.20
C ILE A 47 0.71 9.84 11.80
N TYR A 48 0.66 8.66 12.41
CA TYR A 48 -0.55 8.08 12.98
C TYR A 48 -0.25 7.31 14.26
N SER A 49 -0.61 7.89 15.40
CA SER A 49 -0.19 7.47 16.75
C SER A 49 -1.16 6.51 17.43
N LYS A 50 -2.30 6.18 16.80
CA LYS A 50 -3.25 5.21 17.37
C LYS A 50 -2.70 3.78 17.38
N VAL A 51 -1.73 3.48 16.51
CA VAL A 51 -0.93 2.26 16.62
C VAL A 51 0.08 2.47 17.74
N SER A 52 -0.15 1.82 18.88
CA SER A 52 0.74 1.94 20.03
C SER A 52 2.10 1.29 19.76
N VAL A 53 3.13 1.69 20.51
CA VAL A 53 4.47 1.10 20.42
C VAL A 53 4.43 -0.39 20.75
N GLU A 54 3.59 -0.81 21.69
CA GLU A 54 3.40 -2.21 22.05
C GLU A 54 2.81 -3.01 20.89
N LEU A 55 1.78 -2.47 20.22
CA LEU A 55 1.16 -3.13 19.07
C LEU A 55 2.13 -3.19 17.89
N HIS A 56 2.85 -2.09 17.61
CA HIS A 56 3.94 -2.06 16.62
C HIS A 56 4.95 -3.17 16.90
N LYS A 57 5.47 -3.25 18.12
CA LYS A 57 6.44 -4.29 18.50
C LYS A 57 5.84 -5.68 18.32
N GLN A 58 4.60 -5.88 18.75
CA GLN A 58 3.93 -7.17 18.65
C GLN A 58 3.77 -7.64 17.21
N VAL A 59 3.32 -6.78 16.27
CA VAL A 59 3.14 -7.18 14.87
C VAL A 59 4.45 -7.45 14.14
N PHE A 60 5.55 -6.78 14.50
CA PHE A 60 6.86 -7.05 13.92
C PHE A 60 7.55 -8.27 14.56
N ASP A 61 7.34 -8.53 15.86
CA ASP A 61 7.77 -9.78 16.49
C ASP A 61 7.04 -10.98 15.84
N THR A 62 5.73 -10.88 15.66
CA THR A 62 4.94 -11.95 15.03
C THR A 62 5.20 -12.09 13.53
N SER A 63 5.64 -11.02 12.84
CA SER A 63 6.18 -11.11 11.48
C SER A 63 7.39 -12.04 11.44
N LYS A 64 8.33 -11.90 12.37
CA LYS A 64 9.50 -12.78 12.46
C LYS A 64 9.08 -14.23 12.70
N GLU A 65 8.20 -14.48 13.68
CA GLU A 65 7.65 -15.81 13.95
C GLU A 65 7.00 -16.44 12.70
N LEU A 66 6.26 -15.65 11.91
CA LEU A 66 5.63 -16.09 10.67
C LEU A 66 6.67 -16.52 9.61
N PHE A 67 7.73 -15.72 9.42
CA PHE A 67 8.75 -16.00 8.40
C PHE A 67 9.74 -17.09 8.82
N ASP A 68 9.88 -17.35 10.12
CA ASP A 68 10.67 -18.46 10.68
C ASP A 68 9.97 -19.84 10.48
N LEU A 69 8.70 -19.87 10.10
CA LEU A 69 8.00 -21.12 9.75
C LEU A 69 8.64 -21.81 8.54
N PRO A 70 8.57 -23.16 8.46
CA PRO A 70 9.02 -23.90 7.29
C PRO A 70 8.36 -23.40 6.00
N THR A 71 9.12 -23.33 4.91
CA THR A 71 8.64 -22.86 3.61
C THR A 71 7.40 -23.64 3.14
N GLU A 72 7.34 -24.94 3.39
CA GLU A 72 6.21 -25.80 3.03
C GLU A 72 4.92 -25.43 3.76
N ILE A 73 5.02 -24.87 4.97
CA ILE A 73 3.86 -24.36 5.72
C ILE A 73 3.42 -23.02 5.11
N LYS A 74 4.37 -22.10 4.90
CA LYS A 74 4.10 -20.78 4.30
C LYS A 74 3.44 -20.89 2.92
N MET A 75 3.90 -21.84 2.09
CA MET A 75 3.35 -22.12 0.75
C MET A 75 1.90 -22.61 0.75
N LYS A 76 1.34 -23.03 1.90
CA LYS A 76 -0.09 -23.37 2.01
C LYS A 76 -1.00 -22.15 1.90
N ASN A 77 -0.47 -20.94 2.12
CA ASN A 77 -1.21 -19.69 1.90
C ASN A 77 -1.43 -19.46 0.40
N THR A 78 -2.45 -20.11 -0.17
CA THR A 78 -2.80 -19.99 -1.59
C THR A 78 -4.04 -19.11 -1.78
N SER A 79 -4.16 -18.43 -2.92
CA SER A 79 -5.36 -17.68 -3.29
C SER A 79 -5.62 -17.77 -4.79
N THR A 80 -6.89 -17.74 -5.19
CA THR A 80 -7.30 -17.59 -6.59
C THR A 80 -7.14 -16.15 -7.07
N LYS A 81 -7.19 -15.17 -6.15
CA LYS A 81 -6.91 -13.76 -6.44
C LYS A 81 -5.40 -13.57 -6.62
N PRO A 82 -4.92 -13.01 -7.74
CA PRO A 82 -3.49 -12.81 -7.96
C PRO A 82 -2.87 -11.97 -6.83
N PHE A 83 -1.69 -12.36 -6.35
CA PHE A 83 -0.91 -11.69 -5.28
C PHE A 83 -1.41 -11.84 -3.83
N PHE A 84 -2.57 -12.47 -3.60
CA PHE A 84 -3.21 -12.54 -2.27
C PHE A 84 -2.67 -13.67 -1.36
N GLY A 85 -1.83 -14.55 -1.89
CA GLY A 85 -1.21 -15.64 -1.14
C GLY A 85 0.30 -15.47 -0.95
N TYR A 86 0.96 -16.59 -0.67
CA TYR A 86 2.39 -16.74 -0.60
C TYR A 86 3.06 -16.28 -1.90
N SER A 87 4.14 -15.54 -1.78
CA SER A 87 4.98 -15.10 -2.89
C SER A 87 6.43 -15.12 -2.44
N GLY A 88 7.22 -16.04 -2.96
CA GLY A 88 8.63 -16.22 -2.60
C GLY A 88 9.27 -17.29 -3.46
N GLN A 89 10.51 -17.66 -3.15
CA GLN A 89 11.30 -18.66 -3.89
C GLN A 89 11.53 -18.29 -5.38
N PHE A 90 11.49 -17.00 -5.70
CA PHE A 90 11.77 -16.53 -7.05
C PHE A 90 13.28 -16.60 -7.34
N SER A 91 13.66 -17.14 -8.49
CA SER A 91 15.06 -17.19 -8.91
C SER A 91 15.70 -15.81 -9.09
N THR A 92 14.89 -14.80 -9.43
CA THR A 92 15.30 -13.41 -9.71
C THR A 92 15.11 -12.45 -8.53
N LEU A 93 14.26 -12.79 -7.55
CA LEU A 93 13.96 -11.98 -6.35
C LEU A 93 14.20 -12.82 -5.09
N LYS A 94 15.45 -13.22 -4.90
CA LYS A 94 15.86 -14.16 -3.85
C LYS A 94 15.77 -13.62 -2.43
N LEU A 95 15.73 -12.29 -2.27
CA LEU A 95 15.63 -11.65 -0.96
C LEU A 95 14.18 -11.58 -0.47
N TYR A 96 13.21 -11.58 -1.40
CA TYR A 96 11.80 -11.30 -1.16
C TYR A 96 11.01 -12.55 -0.80
N GLU A 97 10.20 -12.43 0.25
CA GLU A 97 9.15 -13.37 0.60
C GLU A 97 7.94 -12.62 1.18
N ALA A 98 6.72 -13.05 0.86
CA ALA A 98 5.52 -12.43 1.39
C ALA A 98 4.37 -13.42 1.56
N LEU A 99 3.46 -13.13 2.49
CA LEU A 99 2.21 -13.84 2.74
C LEU A 99 1.06 -12.84 2.81
N GLY A 100 -0.14 -13.28 2.43
CA GLY A 100 -1.34 -12.43 2.37
C GLY A 100 -2.46 -12.91 3.27
N ILE A 101 -3.14 -11.95 3.92
CA ILE A 101 -4.36 -12.13 4.71
C ILE A 101 -5.44 -11.27 4.07
N ASP A 102 -6.37 -11.92 3.37
CA ASP A 102 -7.54 -11.27 2.76
C ASP A 102 -8.54 -10.88 3.86
N ASN A 103 -9.10 -9.67 3.79
CA ASN A 103 -10.02 -9.10 4.79
C ASN A 103 -9.54 -9.23 6.25
N PRO A 104 -8.36 -8.67 6.58
CA PRO A 104 -7.65 -8.91 7.84
C PRO A 104 -8.31 -8.26 9.07
N THR A 105 -9.37 -7.48 8.89
CA THR A 105 -10.20 -6.92 9.98
C THR A 105 -11.23 -7.91 10.52
N THR A 106 -11.54 -8.97 9.77
CA THR A 106 -12.53 -9.98 10.15
C THR A 106 -11.89 -11.09 10.99
N LEU A 107 -12.54 -11.47 12.09
CA LEU A 107 -12.07 -12.54 12.97
C LEU A 107 -11.92 -13.87 12.22
N GLN A 108 -12.88 -14.19 11.33
CA GLN A 108 -12.84 -15.42 10.54
C GLN A 108 -11.59 -15.50 9.66
N SER A 109 -11.20 -14.40 9.01
CA SER A 109 -10.06 -14.42 8.09
C SER A 109 -8.74 -14.50 8.84
N THR A 110 -8.57 -13.75 9.94
CA THR A 110 -7.36 -13.84 10.77
C THR A 110 -7.23 -15.20 11.44
N GLN A 111 -8.33 -15.79 11.95
CA GLN A 111 -8.32 -17.16 12.50
C GLN A 111 -8.00 -18.20 11.42
N SER A 112 -8.59 -18.08 10.23
CA SER A 112 -8.33 -19.02 9.13
C SER A 112 -6.86 -19.00 8.72
N PHE A 113 -6.26 -17.81 8.58
CA PHE A 113 -4.84 -17.68 8.30
C PHE A 113 -3.98 -18.21 9.46
N THR A 114 -4.33 -17.87 10.70
CA THR A 114 -3.58 -18.31 11.89
C THR A 114 -3.57 -19.83 12.00
N ASN A 115 -4.73 -20.49 11.87
CA ASN A 115 -4.84 -21.95 11.93
C ASN A 115 -4.08 -22.64 10.80
N LEU A 116 -3.98 -21.99 9.63
CA LEU A 116 -3.23 -22.50 8.48
C LEU A 116 -1.72 -22.49 8.75
N MET A 117 -1.21 -21.42 9.36
CA MET A 117 0.21 -21.24 9.68
C MET A 117 0.62 -21.99 10.96
N TRP A 118 -0.24 -21.98 11.97
CA TRP A 118 -0.06 -22.61 13.27
C TRP A 118 -1.28 -23.49 13.61
N PRO A 119 -1.28 -24.78 13.23
CA PRO A 119 -2.41 -25.69 13.51
C PRO A 119 -2.71 -25.90 15.00
N LEU A 120 -1.76 -25.60 15.88
CA LEU A 120 -1.93 -25.63 17.34
C LEU A 120 -2.46 -24.30 17.92
N GLY A 121 -2.74 -23.31 17.07
CA GLY A 121 -3.16 -21.97 17.45
C GLY A 121 -2.00 -20.99 17.67
N ASN A 122 -2.30 -19.71 17.50
CA ASN A 122 -1.44 -18.58 17.87
C ASN A 122 -2.33 -17.35 18.11
N ASP A 123 -3.02 -17.34 19.25
CA ASP A 123 -3.99 -16.29 19.60
C ASP A 123 -3.34 -14.90 19.61
N ARG A 124 -2.10 -14.81 20.09
CA ARG A 124 -1.29 -13.59 20.08
C ARG A 124 -1.11 -13.04 18.67
N PHE A 125 -0.80 -13.87 17.68
CA PHE A 125 -0.74 -13.47 16.28
C PHE A 125 -2.12 -13.00 15.81
N CYS A 126 -3.15 -13.84 15.97
CA CYS A 126 -4.50 -13.59 15.47
C CYS A 126 -5.07 -12.25 15.98
N GLU A 127 -4.96 -11.99 17.28
CA GLU A 127 -5.45 -10.76 17.92
C GLU A 127 -4.65 -9.54 17.45
N SER A 128 -3.31 -9.61 17.47
CA SER A 128 -2.47 -8.48 17.05
C SER A 128 -2.70 -8.06 15.62
N VAL A 129 -2.79 -9.02 14.69
CA VAL A 129 -3.06 -8.75 13.27
C VAL A 129 -4.41 -8.07 13.11
N ARG A 130 -5.44 -8.53 13.83
CA ARG A 130 -6.79 -7.98 13.72
C ARG A 130 -6.83 -6.55 14.24
N SER A 131 -6.35 -6.30 15.46
CA SER A 131 -6.32 -4.97 16.06
C SER A 131 -5.47 -3.98 15.26
N TYR A 132 -4.31 -4.42 14.76
CA TYR A 132 -3.49 -3.61 13.87
C TYR A 132 -4.21 -3.28 12.56
N SER A 133 -4.86 -4.27 11.94
CA SER A 133 -5.54 -4.08 10.66
C SER A 133 -6.72 -3.13 10.79
N GLU A 134 -7.48 -3.18 11.88
CA GLU A 134 -8.57 -2.24 12.16
C GLU A 134 -8.07 -0.79 12.18
N LEU A 135 -6.94 -0.53 12.85
CA LEU A 135 -6.34 0.81 12.93
C LEU A 135 -5.77 1.30 11.59
N VAL A 136 -5.12 0.43 10.82
CA VAL A 136 -4.57 0.83 9.51
C VAL A 136 -5.67 1.01 8.47
N VAL A 137 -6.76 0.26 8.54
CA VAL A 137 -7.97 0.50 7.72
C VAL A 137 -8.65 1.81 8.12
N GLU A 138 -8.69 2.14 9.41
CA GLU A 138 -9.17 3.46 9.86
C GLU A 138 -8.33 4.60 9.27
N LEU A 139 -6.99 4.45 9.27
CA LEU A 139 -6.08 5.39 8.64
C LEU A 139 -6.37 5.56 7.13
N ASP A 140 -6.51 4.46 6.38
CA ASP A 140 -6.85 4.54 4.95
C ASP A 140 -8.19 5.24 4.73
N ASN A 141 -9.22 4.87 5.48
CA ASN A 141 -10.54 5.50 5.40
C ASN A 141 -10.48 7.00 5.71
N MET A 142 -9.67 7.44 6.68
CA MET A 142 -9.47 8.85 6.98
C MET A 142 -8.81 9.60 5.81
N VAL A 143 -7.76 9.03 5.22
CA VAL A 143 -7.10 9.60 4.03
C VAL A 143 -8.06 9.69 2.85
N ILE A 144 -8.82 8.64 2.58
CA ILE A 144 -9.81 8.60 1.50
C ILE A 144 -10.89 9.66 1.70
N ARG A 145 -11.42 9.83 2.92
CA ARG A 145 -12.39 10.90 3.23
C ARG A 145 -11.85 12.28 2.90
N MET A 146 -10.65 12.58 3.39
CA MET A 146 -9.99 13.85 3.13
C MET A 146 -9.72 14.07 1.64
N LEU A 147 -9.33 13.01 0.92
CA LEU A 147 -9.12 13.06 -0.53
C LEU A 147 -10.43 13.34 -1.27
N PHE A 148 -11.52 12.63 -0.96
CA PHE A 148 -12.82 12.84 -1.58
C PHE A 148 -13.37 14.25 -1.32
N GLU A 149 -13.29 14.73 -0.07
CA GLU A 149 -13.66 16.11 0.30
C GLU A 149 -12.82 17.15 -0.45
N SER A 150 -11.51 16.91 -0.61
CA SER A 150 -10.65 17.82 -1.37
C SER A 150 -11.04 17.98 -2.85
N TYR A 151 -11.80 17.02 -3.38
CA TYR A 151 -12.34 17.02 -4.75
C TYR A 151 -13.82 17.40 -4.82
N GLY A 152 -14.50 17.64 -3.69
CA GLY A 152 -15.95 17.88 -3.66
C GLY A 152 -16.77 16.63 -4.01
N LEU A 153 -16.27 15.44 -3.65
CA LEU A 153 -16.89 14.14 -3.93
C LEU A 153 -17.47 13.45 -2.70
N GLU A 154 -17.82 14.22 -1.66
CA GLU A 154 -18.24 13.72 -0.34
C GLU A 154 -19.37 12.70 -0.43
N ARG A 155 -20.30 12.93 -1.36
CA ARG A 155 -21.48 12.09 -1.59
C ARG A 155 -21.16 10.67 -2.02
N CYS A 156 -20.00 10.45 -2.63
CA CYS A 156 -19.58 9.14 -3.13
C CYS A 156 -18.62 8.42 -2.17
N CYS A 157 -18.12 9.10 -1.13
CA CYS A 157 -17.06 8.59 -0.26
C CYS A 157 -17.46 7.30 0.49
N GLU A 158 -18.65 7.25 1.11
CA GLU A 158 -19.09 6.05 1.83
C GLU A 158 -19.22 4.84 0.90
N SER A 159 -19.87 5.03 -0.26
CA SER A 159 -20.02 3.93 -1.23
C SER A 159 -18.67 3.46 -1.75
N TYR A 160 -17.67 4.34 -1.84
CA TYR A 160 -16.31 3.95 -2.18
C TYR A 160 -15.72 3.08 -1.06
N ILE A 161 -15.73 3.56 0.19
CA ILE A 161 -15.17 2.86 1.35
C ILE A 161 -15.79 1.48 1.53
N GLU A 162 -17.13 1.38 1.45
CA GLU A 162 -17.87 0.12 1.53
C GLU A 162 -17.54 -0.87 0.39
N SER A 163 -17.02 -0.36 -0.74
CA SER A 163 -16.60 -1.21 -1.86
C SER A 163 -15.22 -1.83 -1.66
N ILE A 164 -14.42 -1.34 -0.71
CA ILE A 164 -13.02 -1.74 -0.57
C ILE A 164 -12.89 -3.09 0.16
N ASN A 165 -12.15 -3.99 -0.46
CA ASN A 165 -11.57 -5.21 0.09
C ASN A 165 -10.10 -4.96 0.41
N TYR A 166 -9.72 -5.15 1.67
CA TYR A 166 -8.34 -4.97 2.10
C TYR A 166 -7.56 -6.29 2.08
N LEU A 167 -6.30 -6.22 1.64
CA LEU A 167 -5.31 -7.29 1.77
C LEU A 167 -4.17 -6.79 2.64
N LEU A 168 -3.92 -7.44 3.78
CA LEU A 168 -2.68 -7.25 4.53
C LEU A 168 -1.64 -8.22 4.01
N ARG A 169 -0.48 -7.70 3.61
CA ARG A 169 0.69 -8.52 3.29
C ARG A 169 1.78 -8.34 4.34
N TYR A 170 2.23 -9.46 4.87
CA TYR A 170 3.51 -9.57 5.55
C TYR A 170 4.59 -9.72 4.49
N ILE A 171 5.63 -8.90 4.55
CA ILE A 171 6.70 -8.89 3.56
C ILE A 171 8.05 -8.91 4.28
N ASN A 172 8.91 -9.82 3.84
CA ASN A 172 10.24 -10.06 4.35
C ASN A 172 11.28 -9.85 3.25
N TYR A 173 12.35 -9.15 3.61
CA TYR A 173 13.56 -9.02 2.80
C TYR A 173 14.75 -9.42 3.65
N ARG A 174 15.33 -10.59 3.37
CA ARG A 174 16.58 -11.00 4.03
C ARG A 174 17.75 -10.17 3.53
N THR A 175 18.81 -10.14 4.32
CA THR A 175 20.07 -9.49 3.93
C THR A 175 20.70 -10.20 2.72
N PRO A 176 21.25 -9.46 1.73
CA PRO A 176 21.94 -10.05 0.60
C PRO A 176 23.31 -10.61 1.01
N GLU A 177 23.63 -11.80 0.51
CA GLU A 177 24.98 -12.36 0.65
C GLU A 177 26.02 -11.55 -0.13
N LYS A 178 27.32 -11.76 0.15
CA LYS A 178 28.44 -10.93 -0.37
C LYS A 178 28.47 -10.73 -1.90
N ASN A 179 27.90 -11.65 -2.67
CA ASN A 179 27.86 -11.60 -4.14
C ASN A 179 26.43 -11.67 -4.70
N GLU A 180 25.42 -11.48 -3.87
CA GLU A 180 24.02 -11.49 -4.29
C GLU A 180 23.56 -10.08 -4.64
N SER A 181 22.63 -9.98 -5.61
CA SER A 181 22.02 -8.69 -5.94
C SER A 181 21.31 -8.10 -4.71
N PRO A 182 21.50 -6.80 -4.42
CA PRO A 182 20.81 -6.12 -3.30
C PRO A 182 19.35 -5.82 -3.60
N ILE A 183 18.85 -6.13 -4.81
CA ILE A 183 17.47 -5.85 -5.20
C ILE A 183 16.53 -6.72 -4.36
N GLY A 184 15.79 -6.08 -3.45
CA GLY A 184 14.72 -6.68 -2.68
C GLY A 184 13.48 -6.92 -3.56
N ILE A 185 12.96 -5.84 -4.14
CA ILE A 185 11.92 -5.89 -5.17
C ILE A 185 12.25 -4.89 -6.27
N THR A 186 12.02 -5.29 -7.52
CA THR A 186 12.27 -4.44 -8.69
C THR A 186 11.34 -3.22 -8.73
N PRO A 187 11.73 -2.14 -9.41
CA PRO A 187 10.87 -0.99 -9.66
C PRO A 187 9.48 -1.36 -10.21
N HIS A 188 8.43 -0.92 -9.53
CA HIS A 188 7.04 -1.17 -9.92
C HIS A 188 6.08 -0.11 -9.36
N THR A 189 4.83 -0.15 -9.82
CA THR A 189 3.68 0.50 -9.17
C THR A 189 2.77 -0.55 -8.57
N ASP A 190 2.08 -0.18 -7.50
CA ASP A 190 1.05 -1.02 -6.92
C ASP A 190 -0.20 -1.07 -7.79
N LYS A 191 -0.93 -2.19 -7.72
CA LYS A 191 -2.13 -2.40 -8.54
C LYS A 191 -3.43 -2.05 -7.82
N SER A 192 -3.33 -1.78 -6.52
CA SER A 192 -4.40 -1.35 -5.62
C SER A 192 -4.94 0.05 -5.96
N MET A 193 -5.96 0.49 -5.20
CA MET A 193 -6.32 1.90 -5.14
C MET A 193 -5.27 2.66 -4.33
N THR A 194 -5.10 2.27 -3.07
CA THR A 194 -4.10 2.79 -2.14
C THR A 194 -3.32 1.64 -1.52
N THR A 195 -2.10 1.97 -1.09
CA THR A 195 -1.26 1.11 -0.27
C THR A 195 -0.75 1.88 0.93
N ILE A 196 -0.81 1.28 2.12
CA ILE A 196 -0.15 1.79 3.32
C ILE A 196 0.98 0.84 3.70
N ILE A 197 2.22 1.33 3.69
CA ILE A 197 3.41 0.59 4.12
C ILE A 197 3.82 1.03 5.52
N HIS A 198 3.97 0.05 6.41
CA HIS A 198 4.60 0.20 7.71
C HIS A 198 5.82 -0.72 7.74
N GLN A 199 6.96 -0.23 8.21
CA GLN A 199 8.22 -0.99 8.18
C GLN A 199 8.95 -0.93 9.52
N ASN A 200 9.84 -1.91 9.73
CA ASN A 200 10.79 -1.84 10.84
C ASN A 200 11.87 -0.76 10.56
N HIS A 201 12.85 -0.65 11.47
CA HIS A 201 13.91 0.35 11.42
C HIS A 201 14.90 0.22 10.21
N ILE A 202 14.70 -0.76 9.32
CA ILE A 202 15.57 -0.98 8.16
C ILE A 202 15.05 -0.19 6.95
N ASN A 203 15.77 0.88 6.61
CA ASN A 203 15.46 1.74 5.47
C ASN A 203 16.00 1.13 4.17
N ALA A 204 15.09 0.75 3.29
CA ALA A 204 15.41 0.17 1.97
C ALA A 204 14.40 0.56 0.88
N LEU A 205 13.26 1.17 1.25
CA LEU A 205 12.24 1.62 0.31
C LEU A 205 12.74 2.87 -0.42
N LYS A 206 12.66 2.84 -1.75
CA LYS A 206 12.95 3.98 -2.61
C LYS A 206 11.73 4.33 -3.45
N ILE A 207 11.40 5.61 -3.53
CA ILE A 207 10.30 6.15 -4.33
C ILE A 207 10.88 6.99 -5.45
N ARG A 208 10.35 6.87 -6.67
CA ARG A 208 10.75 7.68 -7.82
C ARG A 208 9.86 8.90 -7.94
N THR A 209 10.46 10.07 -8.02
CA THR A 209 9.77 11.33 -8.30
C THR A 209 9.33 11.42 -9.75
N ARG A 210 8.48 12.41 -10.05
CA ARG A 210 8.09 12.76 -11.43
C ARG A 210 9.28 13.11 -12.32
N ASP A 211 10.35 13.67 -11.74
CA ASP A 211 11.59 14.02 -12.44
C ASP A 211 12.54 12.81 -12.64
N ASN A 212 12.09 11.59 -12.30
CA ASN A 212 12.83 10.33 -12.39
C ASN A 212 13.98 10.17 -11.38
N GLU A 213 14.00 10.99 -10.33
CA GLU A 213 14.96 10.88 -9.23
C GLU A 213 14.46 9.90 -8.17
N TRP A 214 15.38 9.17 -7.54
CA TRP A 214 15.04 8.24 -6.46
C TRP A 214 15.24 8.88 -5.08
N ILE A 215 14.18 8.86 -4.27
CA ILE A 215 14.18 9.29 -2.87
C ILE A 215 14.26 8.06 -1.97
N ASP A 216 15.25 8.03 -1.09
CA ASP A 216 15.31 7.08 0.02
C ASP A 216 14.27 7.45 1.08
N VAL A 217 13.34 6.54 1.36
CA VAL A 217 12.30 6.77 2.37
C VAL A 217 12.86 6.42 3.74
N GLN A 218 12.89 7.41 4.62
CA GLN A 218 13.30 7.28 6.01
C GLN A 218 12.13 7.68 6.91
N PRO A 219 11.37 6.71 7.44
CA PRO A 219 10.26 6.98 8.36
C PRO A 219 10.73 7.87 9.52
N SER A 220 10.05 8.99 9.73
CA SER A 220 10.42 9.98 10.75
C SER A 220 10.19 9.48 12.18
N ALA A 221 9.24 8.56 12.37
CA ALA A 221 8.88 7.97 13.65
C ALA A 221 8.61 6.45 13.50
N PRO A 222 9.51 5.56 13.93
CA PRO A 222 9.45 4.14 13.60
C PRO A 222 8.12 3.43 13.93
N ALA A 223 7.43 3.81 15.01
CA ALA A 223 6.21 3.15 15.47
C ALA A 223 4.90 3.77 14.90
N SER A 224 4.96 5.00 14.40
CA SER A 224 3.79 5.80 14.03
C SER A 224 3.89 6.40 12.63
N SER A 225 4.89 5.99 11.85
CA SER A 225 5.11 6.47 10.48
C SER A 225 4.65 5.42 9.47
N PHE A 226 3.79 5.86 8.56
CA PHE A 226 3.16 5.03 7.55
C PHE A 226 3.33 5.71 6.20
N ILE A 227 3.74 4.98 5.18
CA ILE A 227 3.86 5.53 3.82
C ILE A 227 2.58 5.20 3.08
N VAL A 228 1.79 6.23 2.77
CA VAL A 228 0.57 6.09 1.98
C VAL A 228 0.91 6.34 0.52
N MET A 229 0.51 5.44 -0.37
CA MET A 229 0.84 5.46 -1.79
C MET A 229 -0.39 5.23 -2.65
N ALA A 230 -0.46 5.91 -3.78
CA ALA A 230 -1.44 5.66 -4.83
C ALA A 230 -1.01 4.49 -5.72
N GLY A 231 -1.97 3.64 -6.09
CA GLY A 231 -1.81 2.56 -7.06
C GLY A 231 -2.44 2.86 -8.42
N ASP A 232 -2.22 1.94 -9.36
CA ASP A 232 -2.67 2.06 -10.76
C ASP A 232 -4.19 2.24 -10.86
N ALA A 233 -4.98 1.59 -9.99
CA ALA A 233 -6.43 1.67 -10.03
C ALA A 233 -6.95 3.04 -9.57
N LEU A 234 -6.26 3.71 -8.63
CA LEU A 234 -6.58 5.08 -8.22
C LEU A 234 -6.21 6.09 -9.31
N MET A 235 -5.16 5.85 -10.09
CA MET A 235 -4.85 6.66 -11.27
C MET A 235 -5.97 6.59 -12.30
N ALA A 236 -6.47 5.38 -12.60
CA ALA A 236 -7.60 5.22 -13.51
C ALA A 236 -8.86 5.90 -12.97
N TRP A 237 -9.22 5.67 -11.70
CA TRP A 237 -10.37 6.31 -11.06
C TRP A 237 -10.28 7.85 -11.08
N SER A 238 -9.09 8.39 -10.80
CA SER A 238 -8.85 9.85 -10.78
C SER A 238 -8.64 10.48 -12.16
N ASN A 239 -8.77 9.71 -13.26
CA ASN A 239 -8.57 10.18 -14.63
C ASN A 239 -7.16 10.77 -14.89
N ASP A 240 -6.12 10.15 -14.34
CA ASP A 240 -4.70 10.60 -14.27
C ASP A 240 -4.42 11.81 -13.37
N ARG A 241 -5.36 12.27 -12.53
CA ARG A 241 -5.06 13.37 -11.59
C ARG A 241 -4.02 12.95 -10.54
N ILE A 242 -4.12 11.69 -10.08
CA ILE A 242 -3.17 11.09 -9.15
C ILE A 242 -2.40 10.02 -9.91
N LEU A 243 -1.08 10.16 -9.97
CA LEU A 243 -0.21 9.16 -10.57
C LEU A 243 0.21 8.11 -9.53
N PRO A 244 0.38 6.85 -9.93
CA PRO A 244 0.78 5.81 -9.00
C PRO A 244 2.23 6.00 -8.52
N CYS A 245 2.49 5.66 -7.27
CA CYS A 245 3.83 5.74 -6.69
C CYS A 245 4.73 4.66 -7.30
N TYR A 246 5.73 5.06 -8.09
CA TYR A 246 6.74 4.15 -8.63
C TYR A 246 7.83 3.92 -7.60
N HIS A 247 8.01 2.69 -7.15
CA HIS A 247 8.88 2.41 -6.00
C HIS A 247 9.62 1.08 -6.15
N GLN A 248 10.67 0.89 -5.35
CA GLN A 248 11.49 -0.31 -5.29
C GLN A 248 12.03 -0.53 -3.87
N VAL A 249 12.59 -1.71 -3.60
CA VAL A 249 13.32 -1.99 -2.36
C VAL A 249 14.72 -2.43 -2.71
N ILE A 250 15.72 -1.72 -2.17
CA ILE A 250 17.14 -2.04 -2.31
C ILE A 250 17.73 -2.28 -0.92
N MET A 251 18.11 -3.51 -0.63
CA MET A 251 18.68 -3.93 0.64
C MET A 251 20.16 -3.55 0.73
N ASN A 252 20.59 -3.06 1.89
CA ASN A 252 22.01 -2.80 2.16
C ASN A 252 22.73 -4.08 2.59
N HIS A 253 23.95 -4.30 2.11
CA HIS A 253 24.78 -5.41 2.58
C HIS A 253 25.12 -5.25 4.07
N GLY A 254 24.98 -6.33 4.83
CA GLY A 254 25.26 -6.33 6.27
C GLY A 254 24.17 -5.69 7.14
N ALA A 255 23.05 -5.26 6.54
CA ALA A 255 21.86 -4.89 7.30
C ALA A 255 21.15 -6.13 7.86
N ASP A 256 20.35 -5.94 8.90
CA ASP A 256 19.40 -6.94 9.37
C ASP A 256 18.24 -7.14 8.39
N THR A 257 17.45 -8.19 8.63
CA THR A 257 16.23 -8.47 7.87
C THR A 257 15.25 -7.30 7.95
N ARG A 258 14.76 -6.85 6.79
CA ARG A 258 13.68 -5.85 6.72
C ARG A 258 12.34 -6.56 6.70
N TYR A 259 11.51 -6.24 7.68
CA TYR A 259 10.10 -6.61 7.69
C TYR A 259 9.26 -5.38 7.35
N SER A 260 8.24 -5.56 6.52
CA SER A 260 7.23 -4.55 6.27
C SER A 260 5.85 -5.17 6.14
N LEU A 261 4.85 -4.41 6.57
CA LEU A 261 3.43 -4.70 6.44
C LEU A 261 2.87 -3.77 5.37
N GLY A 262 2.24 -4.34 4.35
CA GLY A 262 1.51 -3.57 3.34
C GLY A 262 0.02 -3.80 3.44
N MET A 263 -0.75 -2.75 3.70
CA MET A 263 -2.22 -2.77 3.61
C MET A 263 -2.62 -2.26 2.24
N PHE A 264 -3.17 -3.12 1.39
CA PHE A 264 -3.56 -2.80 0.01
C PHE A 264 -5.08 -2.76 -0.11
N SER A 265 -5.64 -1.71 -0.73
CA SER A 265 -7.07 -1.58 -0.98
C SER A 265 -7.44 -1.98 -2.42
N PHE A 266 -8.44 -2.84 -2.56
CA PHE A 266 -8.97 -3.28 -3.85
C PHE A 266 -10.48 -3.05 -3.89
N SER A 267 -11.05 -2.63 -5.00
CA SER A 267 -12.52 -2.45 -5.08
C SER A 267 -13.21 -3.75 -5.49
N ASN A 268 -14.25 -4.13 -4.74
CA ASN A 268 -15.19 -5.20 -5.10
C ASN A 268 -16.24 -4.74 -6.13
N ARG A 269 -16.27 -3.46 -6.48
CA ARG A 269 -17.21 -2.89 -7.45
C ARG A 269 -16.50 -2.53 -8.75
N ILE A 270 -17.29 -2.24 -9.77
CA ILE A 270 -16.77 -1.62 -10.98
C ILE A 270 -16.21 -0.25 -10.62
N ILE A 271 -14.98 0.01 -11.05
CA ILE A 271 -14.31 1.29 -10.89
C ILE A 271 -14.64 2.13 -12.12
N GLU A 272 -15.14 3.34 -11.87
CA GLU A 272 -15.53 4.30 -12.89
C GLU A 272 -14.93 5.66 -12.55
N VAL A 273 -14.58 6.43 -13.58
CA VAL A 273 -14.14 7.82 -13.42
C VAL A 273 -15.34 8.66 -12.96
N PRO A 274 -15.24 9.40 -11.84
CA PRO A 274 -16.26 10.37 -11.45
C PRO A 274 -16.54 11.39 -12.55
N GLN A 275 -17.81 11.73 -12.76
CA GLN A 275 -18.20 12.67 -13.82
C GLN A 275 -17.59 14.05 -13.61
N GLU A 276 -17.37 14.44 -12.36
CA GLU A 276 -16.71 15.68 -11.93
C GLU A 276 -15.25 15.78 -12.41
N PHE A 277 -14.63 14.67 -12.83
CA PHE A 277 -13.28 14.64 -13.38
C PHE A 277 -13.23 14.72 -14.90
N VAL A 278 -14.38 14.76 -15.57
CA VAL A 278 -14.50 14.77 -17.03
C VAL A 278 -15.06 16.11 -17.51
N ASP A 279 -14.28 16.82 -18.32
CA ASP A 279 -14.69 18.07 -18.96
C ASP A 279 -13.98 18.23 -20.33
N ASP A 280 -14.25 19.32 -21.04
CA ASP A 280 -13.66 19.59 -22.36
C ASP A 280 -12.12 19.68 -22.34
N LYS A 281 -11.51 19.98 -21.19
CA LYS A 281 -10.05 20.07 -21.00
C LYS A 281 -9.44 18.76 -20.50
N SER A 282 -10.25 17.91 -19.86
CA SER A 282 -9.87 16.62 -19.30
C SER A 282 -10.89 15.57 -19.73
N PRO A 283 -10.83 15.08 -20.98
CA PRO A 283 -11.77 14.06 -21.46
C PRO A 283 -11.64 12.76 -20.68
N LEU A 284 -12.65 11.90 -20.78
CA LEU A 284 -12.64 10.56 -20.19
C LEU A 284 -11.50 9.74 -20.81
N LYS A 285 -10.60 9.19 -19.99
CA LYS A 285 -9.45 8.39 -20.45
C LYS A 285 -9.58 6.89 -20.18
N TYR A 286 -10.51 6.50 -19.32
CA TYR A 286 -10.66 5.13 -18.84
C TYR A 286 -12.12 4.70 -18.91
N LYS A 287 -12.35 3.48 -19.39
CA LYS A 287 -13.65 2.79 -19.35
C LYS A 287 -13.89 2.21 -17.96
N PRO A 288 -15.17 2.07 -17.54
CA PRO A 288 -15.53 1.26 -16.38
C PRO A 288 -14.87 -0.11 -16.39
N PHE A 289 -14.29 -0.54 -15.26
CA PHE A 289 -13.55 -1.80 -15.19
C PHE A 289 -13.68 -2.53 -13.86
N ASN A 290 -13.58 -3.86 -13.88
CA ASN A 290 -13.51 -4.68 -12.68
C ASN A 290 -12.04 -4.78 -12.20
N HIS A 291 -11.80 -4.48 -10.92
CA HIS A 291 -10.46 -4.46 -10.33
C HIS A 291 -9.82 -5.86 -10.27
N PHE A 292 -10.55 -6.91 -9.90
CA PHE A 292 -9.97 -8.26 -9.81
C PHE A 292 -9.68 -8.86 -11.19
N GLU A 293 -10.51 -8.56 -12.19
CA GLU A 293 -10.23 -8.91 -13.59
C GLU A 293 -8.98 -8.17 -14.12
N PHE A 294 -8.75 -6.92 -13.68
CA PHE A 294 -7.48 -6.22 -13.97
C PHE A 294 -6.27 -6.99 -13.40
N LEU A 295 -6.35 -7.51 -12.17
CA LEU A 295 -5.28 -8.32 -11.60
C LEU A 295 -5.01 -9.60 -12.41
N HIS A 296 -6.06 -10.24 -12.92
CA HIS A 296 -5.93 -11.40 -13.82
C HIS A 296 -5.32 -11.02 -15.17
N PHE A 297 -5.73 -9.89 -15.75
CA PHE A 297 -5.15 -9.35 -16.98
C PHE A 297 -3.63 -9.17 -16.87
N ILE A 298 -3.14 -8.67 -15.74
CA ILE A 298 -1.69 -8.47 -15.50
C ILE A 298 -0.90 -9.78 -15.59
N LYS A 299 -1.50 -10.91 -15.19
CA LYS A 299 -0.88 -12.24 -15.28
C LYS A 299 -1.02 -12.87 -16.67
N SER A 300 -1.80 -12.28 -17.56
CA SER A 300 -2.01 -12.79 -18.92
C SER A 300 -0.88 -12.42 -19.87
N LEU A 301 -0.80 -13.12 -21.00
CA LEU A 301 0.14 -12.77 -22.08
C LEU A 301 -0.11 -11.35 -22.62
N ALA A 302 -1.37 -10.90 -22.67
CA ALA A 302 -1.72 -9.56 -23.09
C ALA A 302 -1.17 -8.50 -22.13
N GLY A 303 -1.30 -8.72 -20.82
CA GLY A 303 -0.72 -7.85 -19.79
C GLY A 303 0.81 -7.77 -19.89
N SER A 304 1.48 -8.90 -20.14
CA SER A 304 2.94 -8.94 -20.27
C SER A 304 3.53 -8.13 -21.44
N LYS A 305 2.69 -7.78 -22.43
CA LYS A 305 3.08 -6.99 -23.61
C LYS A 305 2.66 -5.52 -23.52
N SER A 306 1.97 -5.11 -22.45
CA SER A 306 1.47 -3.75 -22.31
C SER A 306 2.52 -2.82 -21.70
N ASP A 307 2.77 -1.68 -22.32
CA ASP A 307 3.68 -0.64 -21.80
C ASP A 307 3.12 0.01 -20.50
N SER A 308 1.79 0.06 -20.38
CA SER A 308 1.09 0.48 -19.17
C SER A 308 -0.06 -0.49 -18.90
N LEU A 309 0.01 -1.23 -17.79
CA LEU A 309 -0.93 -2.32 -17.51
C LEU A 309 -2.38 -1.82 -17.43
N ILE A 310 -2.62 -0.74 -16.68
CA ILE A 310 -3.99 -0.22 -16.50
C ILE A 310 -4.52 0.45 -17.76
N LYS A 311 -3.69 1.22 -18.49
CA LYS A 311 -4.09 1.84 -19.77
C LYS A 311 -4.36 0.78 -20.85
N GLY A 312 -3.56 -0.27 -20.91
CA GLY A 312 -3.80 -1.39 -21.82
C GLY A 312 -5.06 -2.18 -21.49
N TYR A 313 -5.49 -2.18 -20.23
CA TYR A 313 -6.68 -2.90 -19.79
C TYR A 313 -7.98 -2.10 -20.00
N CYS A 314 -8.02 -0.84 -19.55
CA CYS A 314 -9.24 -0.03 -19.54
C CYS A 314 -9.09 1.35 -20.18
N GLY A 315 -7.96 1.69 -20.80
CA GLY A 315 -7.77 2.96 -21.49
C GLY A 315 -8.71 3.16 -22.71
N ILE A 316 -8.93 4.42 -23.06
CA ILE A 316 -9.67 4.87 -24.25
C ILE A 316 -8.70 5.31 -25.35
#